data_AF-A0A9P4YD87-F1
#
_entry.id   AF-A0A9P4YD87-F1
#
_cell.length_a   1.000
_cell.length_b   1.000
_cell.length_c   1.000
_cell.angle_alpha   90.00
_cell.angle_beta   90.00
_cell.angle_gamma   90.00
#
_symmetry.space_group_name_H-M   'P 1'
#
loop_
_entity.id
_entity.type
_entity.pdbx_description
1 polymer ?
#
loop_
_entity_poly.entity_id
_entity_poly.type
_entity_poly.pdbx_seq_one_letter_code
_entity_poly.pdbx_strand_id
1 'polypeptide(L)'
;IRLTFASSSPDGHVFRLPALWFRDACPCSVCVSESSGQKRFVTCDVDASPETESCRVLEDGSLEIVWAHDFLQGGQHPSVYDTDFIRRLLQETMLPELYTPARLLWDRATFARDMDARAISYSDWMGGGPSFARAFRDLMRWGLVFVKGVPETEAAVLDIASKVGHLQSTFYGLTWDVVSKPNAENAAYTSEFLCLHQDLMYWTPAPRIQLLHCLKNECEGGESLFSDGLRAAAEIQLKNPEHYHLLRTEPVAYQYSKNGNFYRRTRPVIRTQSSALDAPPKDVSWSPPFQGVFPPDRPEEGYQAMNQKNCQTLPAWRSAARSFRDSLEADKNMLQYRLQPGDCVVFDNRRILHGRTRFDTASGHRRLRGTYLDTQTLTSALTRLVK
;
A
#
# COMPACT_ATOMS: atom_id res chain seq x y z
N ILE A 1 0.17 -36.70 4.19
CA ILE A 1 0.06 -36.79 5.67
C ILE A 1 -1.16 -35.98 6.09
N ARG A 2 -2.06 -36.52 6.93
CA ARG A 2 -3.20 -35.75 7.45
C ARG A 2 -2.80 -35.19 8.81
N LEU A 3 -2.79 -33.86 8.95
CA LEU A 3 -2.56 -33.21 10.25
C LEU A 3 -3.85 -32.55 10.72
N THR A 4 -4.24 -32.88 11.94
CA THR A 4 -5.37 -32.25 12.62
C THR A 4 -4.80 -31.23 13.59
N PHE A 5 -5.08 -29.95 13.36
CA PHE A 5 -4.75 -28.89 14.31
C PHE A 5 -5.97 -28.61 15.18
N ALA A 6 -5.86 -28.82 16.48
CA ALA A 6 -6.79 -28.22 17.42
C ALA A 6 -6.42 -26.74 17.55
N SER A 7 -7.11 -25.89 16.79
CA SER A 7 -7.05 -24.45 16.95
C SER A 7 -7.93 -24.04 18.14
N SER A 8 -7.47 -23.08 18.95
CA SER A 8 -8.31 -22.40 19.94
C SER A 8 -9.32 -21.42 19.31
N SER A 9 -9.40 -21.37 17.97
CA SER A 9 -10.55 -20.82 17.26
C SER A 9 -11.70 -21.85 17.28
N PRO A 10 -12.97 -21.39 17.36
CA PRO A 10 -14.14 -22.26 17.50
C PRO A 10 -14.33 -23.34 16.41
N ASP A 11 -13.53 -23.33 15.33
CA ASP A 11 -13.86 -24.01 14.08
C ASP A 11 -13.00 -25.25 13.74
N GLY A 12 -12.04 -25.65 14.59
CA GLY A 12 -11.38 -26.96 14.48
C GLY A 12 -10.84 -27.33 13.07
N HIS A 13 -10.15 -26.40 12.40
CA HIS A 13 -9.73 -26.58 11.01
C HIS A 13 -8.74 -27.74 10.81
N VAL A 14 -9.04 -28.63 9.86
CA VAL A 14 -8.18 -29.74 9.46
C VAL A 14 -7.38 -29.34 8.21
N PHE A 15 -6.05 -29.41 8.28
CA PHE A 15 -5.17 -29.10 7.15
C PHE A 15 -4.66 -30.40 6.50
N ARG A 16 -4.76 -30.49 5.18
CA ARG A 16 -4.21 -31.61 4.40
C ARG A 16 -3.03 -31.10 3.59
N LEU A 17 -1.82 -31.54 3.96
CA LEU A 17 -0.58 -31.14 3.30
C LEU A 17 0.07 -32.37 2.62
N PRO A 18 0.59 -32.20 1.39
CA PRO A 18 1.27 -33.30 0.69
C PRO A 18 2.61 -33.63 1.37
N ALA A 19 3.08 -34.86 1.21
CA ALA A 19 4.37 -35.30 1.78
C ALA A 19 5.53 -34.42 1.28
N LEU A 20 5.50 -34.05 -0.01
CA LEU A 20 6.40 -33.09 -0.63
C LEU A 20 6.51 -31.78 0.15
N TRP A 21 5.39 -31.23 0.65
CA TRP A 21 5.40 -29.98 1.41
C TRP A 21 6.22 -30.10 2.69
N PHE A 22 6.09 -31.22 3.42
CA PHE A 22 6.90 -31.44 4.61
C PHE A 22 8.37 -31.55 4.25
N ARG A 23 8.72 -32.45 3.31
CA ARG A 23 10.13 -32.65 2.95
C ARG A 23 10.79 -31.36 2.48
N ASP A 24 10.11 -30.58 1.65
CA ASP A 24 10.58 -29.28 1.16
C ASP A 24 10.71 -28.22 2.28
N ALA A 25 9.92 -28.34 3.36
CA ALA A 25 9.93 -27.46 4.52
C ALA A 25 10.77 -27.97 5.71
N CYS A 26 11.57 -29.04 5.53
CA CYS A 26 12.40 -29.62 6.60
C CYS A 26 13.30 -28.53 7.25
N PRO A 27 13.20 -28.31 8.58
CA PRO A 27 13.93 -27.24 9.25
C PRO A 27 15.37 -27.63 9.68
N CYS A 28 15.82 -28.85 9.40
CA CYS A 28 17.12 -29.33 9.88
C CYS A 28 18.30 -28.57 9.25
N SER A 29 19.46 -28.59 9.91
CA SER A 29 20.66 -27.86 9.48
C SER A 29 21.27 -28.35 8.16
N VAL A 30 20.94 -29.57 7.74
CA VAL A 30 21.29 -30.12 6.42
C VAL A 30 20.41 -29.51 5.32
N CYS A 31 19.16 -29.16 5.63
CA CYS A 31 18.20 -28.60 4.67
C CYS A 31 18.21 -27.08 4.65
N VAL A 32 18.45 -26.44 5.79
CA VAL A 32 18.42 -25.00 5.98
C VAL A 32 19.74 -24.55 6.60
N SER A 33 20.35 -23.50 6.03
CA SER A 33 21.54 -22.90 6.63
C SER A 33 21.18 -22.24 7.96
N GLU A 34 21.78 -22.68 9.06
CA GLU A 34 21.58 -22.08 10.39
C GLU A 34 21.91 -20.59 10.41
N SER A 35 22.89 -20.15 9.61
CA SER A 35 23.33 -18.75 9.59
C SER A 35 22.41 -17.83 8.80
N SER A 36 21.86 -18.28 7.67
CA SER A 36 21.06 -17.45 6.77
C SER A 36 19.56 -17.74 6.79
N GLY A 37 19.14 -18.87 7.37
CA GLY A 37 17.77 -19.35 7.31
C GLY A 37 17.31 -19.77 5.90
N GLN A 38 18.23 -19.87 4.94
CA GLN A 38 17.92 -20.19 3.54
C GLN A 38 18.05 -21.69 3.27
N LYS A 39 17.19 -22.21 2.39
CA LYS A 39 17.27 -23.60 1.90
C LYS A 39 18.60 -23.85 1.20
N ARG A 40 19.15 -25.05 1.38
CA ARG A 40 20.39 -25.52 0.77
C ARG A 40 20.18 -26.30 -0.54
N PHE A 41 18.92 -26.49 -0.95
CA PHE A 41 18.51 -27.20 -2.15
C PHE A 41 17.39 -26.44 -2.86
N VAL A 42 17.11 -26.76 -4.12
CA VAL A 42 15.95 -26.22 -4.82
C VAL A 42 14.77 -27.18 -4.68
N THR A 43 13.55 -26.66 -4.58
CA THR A 43 12.35 -27.49 -4.37
C THR A 43 12.18 -28.60 -5.41
N CYS A 44 12.68 -28.41 -6.64
CA CYS A 44 12.63 -29.42 -7.70
C CYS A 44 13.62 -30.59 -7.52
N ASP A 45 14.58 -30.49 -6.58
CA ASP A 45 15.46 -31.61 -6.21
C ASP A 45 14.71 -32.62 -5.34
N VAL A 46 13.65 -32.17 -4.66
CA VAL A 46 12.78 -33.04 -3.87
C VAL A 46 11.93 -33.88 -4.81
N ASP A 47 11.93 -35.19 -4.63
CA ASP A 47 11.08 -36.10 -5.40
C ASP A 47 9.62 -35.66 -5.38
N ALA A 48 8.92 -35.76 -6.51
CA ALA A 48 7.51 -35.36 -6.61
C ALA A 48 6.60 -36.12 -5.61
N SER A 49 7.00 -37.32 -5.23
CA SER A 49 6.34 -38.18 -4.26
C SER A 49 7.38 -38.77 -3.29
N PRO A 50 7.86 -38.01 -2.30
CA PRO A 50 8.90 -38.49 -1.39
C PRO A 50 8.38 -39.69 -0.59
N GLU A 51 9.16 -40.77 -0.60
CA GLU A 51 8.82 -41.99 0.11
C GLU A 51 9.09 -41.85 1.60
N THR A 52 8.07 -42.12 2.42
CA THR A 52 8.18 -42.13 3.88
C THR A 52 8.43 -43.54 4.37
N GLU A 53 9.49 -43.72 5.15
CA GLU A 53 9.72 -44.95 5.90
C GLU A 53 8.87 -44.99 7.17
N SER A 54 8.78 -43.86 7.88
CA SER A 54 7.91 -43.75 9.06
C SER A 54 7.40 -42.33 9.26
N CYS A 55 6.26 -42.23 9.95
CA CYS A 55 5.64 -40.97 10.32
C CYS A 55 4.99 -41.17 11.70
N ARG A 56 5.45 -40.44 12.72
CA ARG A 56 4.95 -40.58 14.09
C ARG A 56 4.91 -39.24 14.82
N VAL A 57 4.06 -39.15 15.83
CA VAL A 57 4.05 -38.05 16.78
C VAL A 57 4.95 -38.44 17.95
N LEU A 58 5.89 -37.58 18.30
CA LEU A 58 6.79 -37.74 19.43
C LEU A 58 6.08 -37.38 20.75
N GLU A 59 6.69 -37.71 21.89
CA GLU A 59 6.10 -37.49 23.22
C GLU A 59 5.84 -36.01 23.52
N ASP A 60 6.62 -35.10 22.94
CA ASP A 60 6.47 -33.65 23.05
C ASP A 60 5.38 -33.06 22.13
N GLY A 61 4.73 -33.90 21.31
CA GLY A 61 3.74 -33.51 20.32
C GLY A 61 4.31 -33.06 18.98
N SER A 62 5.63 -33.12 18.78
CA SER A 62 6.27 -32.85 17.49
C SER A 62 5.99 -33.98 16.48
N LEU A 63 5.93 -33.65 15.20
CA LEU A 63 5.80 -34.61 14.12
C LEU A 63 7.19 -35.01 13.62
N GLU A 64 7.50 -36.31 13.64
CA GLU A 64 8.69 -36.87 12.97
C GLU A 64 8.27 -37.61 11.70
N ILE A 65 8.97 -37.33 10.60
CA ILE A 65 8.87 -38.07 9.34
C ILE A 65 10.27 -38.52 8.95
N VAL A 66 10.44 -39.82 8.72
CA VAL A 66 11.69 -40.39 8.17
C VAL A 66 11.47 -40.70 6.69
N TRP A 67 12.25 -40.06 5.83
CA TRP A 67 12.23 -40.28 4.38
C TRP A 67 13.19 -41.43 4.02
N ALA A 68 12.79 -42.36 3.15
CA ALA A 68 13.55 -43.60 2.89
C ALA A 68 14.73 -43.42 1.92
N HIS A 69 14.52 -42.63 0.86
CA HIS A 69 15.45 -42.44 -0.27
C HIS A 69 15.66 -40.95 -0.54
N ASP A 70 16.26 -40.25 0.41
CA ASP A 70 16.38 -38.80 0.35
C ASP A 70 17.34 -38.32 -0.73
N PHE A 71 16.90 -37.39 -1.58
CA PHE A 71 17.72 -36.80 -2.64
C PHE A 71 18.99 -36.10 -2.13
N LEU A 72 18.98 -35.60 -0.90
CA LEU A 72 20.08 -34.79 -0.35
C LEU A 72 21.12 -35.66 0.38
N GLN A 73 20.69 -36.74 1.05
CA GLN A 73 21.57 -37.64 1.80
C GLN A 73 21.80 -39.01 1.15
N GLY A 74 21.05 -39.35 0.09
CA GLY A 74 21.14 -40.63 -0.61
C GLY A 74 20.59 -41.84 0.17
N GLY A 75 19.94 -41.60 1.31
CA GLY A 75 19.45 -42.62 2.23
C GLY A 75 18.36 -42.07 3.14
N GLN A 76 18.33 -42.51 4.41
CA GLN A 76 17.32 -42.02 5.34
C GLN A 76 17.53 -40.55 5.70
N HIS A 77 16.44 -39.78 5.79
CA HIS A 77 16.45 -38.41 6.28
C HIS A 77 15.36 -38.20 7.33
N PRO A 78 15.70 -38.01 8.61
CA PRO A 78 14.72 -37.65 9.62
C PRO A 78 14.41 -36.15 9.58
N SER A 79 13.14 -35.79 9.53
CA SER A 79 12.66 -34.42 9.68
C SER A 79 11.72 -34.32 10.87
N VAL A 80 12.00 -33.39 11.78
CA VAL A 80 11.18 -33.13 12.97
C VAL A 80 10.56 -31.74 12.86
N TYR A 81 9.25 -31.67 13.08
CA TYR A 81 8.47 -30.44 13.01
C TYR A 81 7.73 -30.26 14.33
N ASP A 82 8.11 -29.26 15.11
CA ASP A 82 7.33 -28.87 16.28
C ASP A 82 5.99 -28.24 15.83
N THR A 83 4.98 -28.30 16.71
CA THR A 83 3.63 -27.80 16.38
C THR A 83 3.63 -26.30 16.07
N ASP A 84 4.50 -25.52 16.73
CA ASP A 84 4.59 -24.07 16.52
C ASP A 84 5.20 -23.75 15.16
N PHE A 85 6.17 -24.52 14.69
CA PHE A 85 6.77 -24.40 13.37
C PHE A 85 5.73 -24.60 12.27
N ILE A 86 4.95 -25.68 12.34
CA ILE A 86 3.92 -25.93 11.33
C ILE A 86 2.84 -24.85 11.39
N ARG A 87 2.42 -24.43 12.60
CA ARG A 87 1.47 -23.33 12.77
C ARG A 87 2.00 -22.03 12.18
N ARG A 88 3.28 -21.68 12.44
CA ARG A 88 3.93 -20.50 11.88
C ARG A 88 3.97 -20.55 10.36
N LEU A 89 4.36 -21.67 9.74
CA LEU A 89 4.38 -21.78 8.28
C LEU A 89 2.98 -21.62 7.67
N LEU A 90 1.97 -22.27 8.26
CA LEU A 90 0.58 -22.12 7.82
C LEU A 90 0.12 -20.66 7.97
N GLN A 91 0.44 -20.02 9.09
CA GLN A 91 0.15 -18.60 9.29
C GLN A 91 0.92 -17.72 8.30
N GLU A 92 2.20 -17.97 8.04
CA GLU A 92 3.06 -17.21 7.12
C GLU A 92 2.52 -17.17 5.70
N THR A 93 1.96 -18.28 5.23
CA THR A 93 1.28 -18.33 3.94
C THR A 93 0.00 -17.48 3.90
N MET A 94 -0.62 -17.22 5.06
CA MET A 94 -1.87 -16.47 5.22
C MET A 94 -1.66 -15.05 5.82
N LEU A 95 -0.43 -14.69 6.20
CA LEU A 95 -0.08 -13.52 7.03
C LEU A 95 -0.58 -12.17 6.49
N PRO A 96 -0.47 -11.85 5.18
CA PRO A 96 -0.89 -10.54 4.68
C PRO A 96 -2.39 -10.28 4.87
N GLU A 97 -3.21 -11.32 4.82
CA GLU A 97 -4.67 -11.19 4.90
C GLU A 97 -5.17 -11.23 6.35
N LEU A 98 -4.58 -12.07 7.19
CA LEU A 98 -5.03 -12.25 8.58
C LEU A 98 -4.79 -11.03 9.48
N TYR A 99 -3.78 -10.23 9.18
CA TYR A 99 -3.33 -9.17 10.08
C TYR A 99 -3.37 -7.76 9.50
N THR A 100 -3.85 -7.60 8.27
CA THR A 100 -4.18 -6.27 7.74
C THR A 100 -5.47 -5.78 8.40
N PRO A 101 -5.44 -4.68 9.19
CA PRO A 101 -6.65 -4.16 9.79
C PRO A 101 -7.71 -3.85 8.74
N ALA A 102 -8.97 -4.15 9.04
CA ALA A 102 -10.08 -3.78 8.17
C ALA A 102 -10.09 -2.25 7.96
N ARG A 103 -10.13 -1.83 6.70
CA ARG A 103 -10.13 -0.42 6.33
C ARG A 103 -11.49 0.20 6.65
N LEU A 104 -11.49 1.35 7.34
CA LEU A 104 -12.70 2.12 7.60
C LEU A 104 -12.83 3.23 6.57
N LEU A 105 -13.87 3.17 5.74
CA LEU A 105 -14.23 4.27 4.84
C LEU A 105 -14.71 5.48 5.65
N TRP A 106 -14.20 6.67 5.37
CA TRP A 106 -14.49 7.85 6.19
C TRP A 106 -14.87 9.09 5.36
N ASP A 107 -15.65 9.95 5.99
CA ASP A 107 -15.96 11.30 5.55
C ASP A 107 -15.41 12.33 6.56
N ARG A 108 -15.56 13.63 6.28
CA ARG A 108 -15.07 14.70 7.15
C ARG A 108 -15.59 14.57 8.57
N ALA A 109 -16.89 14.30 8.76
CA ALA A 109 -17.49 14.23 10.08
C ALA A 109 -16.94 13.06 10.91
N THR A 110 -16.88 11.86 10.31
CA THR A 110 -16.37 10.66 10.98
C THR A 110 -14.88 10.73 11.24
N PHE A 111 -14.10 11.32 10.33
CA PHE A 111 -12.66 11.52 10.53
C PHE A 111 -12.39 12.63 11.56
N ALA A 112 -13.10 13.76 11.52
CA ALA A 112 -12.83 14.89 12.42
C ALA A 112 -13.33 14.69 13.86
N ARG A 113 -14.21 13.71 14.12
CA ARG A 113 -14.80 13.47 15.45
C ARG A 113 -13.77 13.32 16.59
N ASP A 114 -12.60 12.79 16.29
CA ASP A 114 -11.52 12.57 17.26
C ASP A 114 -10.15 12.63 16.55
N MET A 115 -9.76 13.81 16.07
CA MET A 115 -8.50 13.96 15.32
C MET A 115 -7.28 13.55 16.14
N ASP A 116 -7.31 13.78 17.45
CA ASP A 116 -6.21 13.48 18.36
C ASP A 116 -5.97 11.98 18.50
N ALA A 117 -7.02 11.15 18.44
CA ALA A 117 -6.85 9.69 18.38
C ALA A 117 -6.11 9.21 17.11
N ARG A 118 -6.05 10.03 16.05
CA ARG A 118 -5.29 9.75 14.81
C ARG A 118 -3.96 10.50 14.79
N ALA A 119 -3.55 11.06 15.93
CA ALA A 119 -2.27 11.71 16.11
C ALA A 119 -1.35 10.87 17.02
N ILE A 120 -0.05 11.09 16.87
CA ILE A 120 1.00 10.49 17.69
C ILE A 120 2.14 11.49 17.83
N SER A 121 2.77 11.55 19.00
CA SER A 121 3.97 12.39 19.18
C SER A 121 5.16 11.82 18.39
N TYR A 122 6.07 12.68 17.95
CA TYR A 122 7.32 12.25 17.33
C TYR A 122 8.12 11.32 18.25
N SER A 123 8.17 11.62 19.55
CA SER A 123 8.83 10.77 20.55
C SER A 123 8.21 9.37 20.63
N ASP A 124 6.89 9.24 20.59
CA ASP A 124 6.21 7.94 20.61
C ASP A 124 6.41 7.16 19.31
N TRP A 125 6.39 7.86 18.16
CA TRP A 125 6.66 7.25 16.87
C TRP A 125 8.07 6.66 16.83
N MET A 126 9.07 7.43 17.25
CA MET A 126 10.47 7.02 17.25
C MET A 126 10.76 5.99 18.35
N GLY A 127 10.13 6.10 19.51
CA GLY A 127 10.24 5.15 20.63
C GLY A 127 9.73 3.76 20.29
N GLY A 128 8.76 3.65 19.37
CA GLY A 128 8.18 2.36 19.00
C GLY A 128 7.15 1.86 20.02
N GLY A 129 7.06 0.55 20.18
CA GLY A 129 6.15 -0.07 21.15
C GLY A 129 4.66 0.13 20.86
N PRO A 130 3.78 0.05 21.88
CA PRO A 130 2.33 0.02 21.68
C PRO A 130 1.75 1.27 21.01
N SER A 131 2.30 2.46 21.29
CA SER A 131 1.84 3.72 20.68
C SER A 131 2.12 3.76 19.17
N PHE A 132 3.34 3.40 18.75
CA PHE A 132 3.69 3.26 17.34
C PHE A 132 2.82 2.19 16.66
N ALA A 133 2.64 1.01 17.29
CA ALA A 133 1.81 -0.06 16.75
C ALA A 133 0.33 0.36 16.60
N ARG A 134 -0.20 1.17 17.53
CA ARG A 134 -1.53 1.78 17.41
C ARG A 134 -1.58 2.73 16.22
N ALA A 135 -0.70 3.72 16.16
CA ALA A 135 -0.69 4.71 15.07
C ALA A 135 -0.49 4.06 13.69
N PHE A 136 0.33 3.01 13.60
CA PHE A 136 0.51 2.27 12.36
C PHE A 136 -0.74 1.48 11.94
N ARG A 137 -1.44 0.87 12.92
CA ARG A 137 -2.77 0.27 12.66
C ARG A 137 -3.79 1.32 12.24
N ASP A 138 -3.76 2.52 12.82
CA ASP A 138 -4.62 3.62 12.41
C ASP A 138 -4.29 4.12 11.00
N LEU A 139 -3.00 4.18 10.62
CA LEU A 139 -2.59 4.44 9.24
C LEU A 139 -3.17 3.40 8.27
N MET A 140 -3.14 2.11 8.61
CA MET A 140 -3.75 1.07 7.77
C MET A 140 -5.27 1.18 7.71
N ARG A 141 -5.90 1.49 8.85
CA ARG A 141 -7.36 1.54 9.00
C ARG A 141 -7.97 2.77 8.34
N TRP A 142 -7.42 3.94 8.59
CA TRP A 142 -7.92 5.23 8.13
C TRP A 142 -7.19 5.73 6.88
N GLY A 143 -6.00 5.23 6.59
CA GLY A 143 -5.17 5.69 5.46
C GLY A 143 -4.42 6.99 5.74
N LEU A 144 -4.58 7.61 6.91
CA LEU A 144 -4.06 8.95 7.23
C LEU A 144 -3.84 9.08 8.75
N VAL A 145 -2.66 9.51 9.17
CA VAL A 145 -2.31 9.86 10.57
C VAL A 145 -1.41 11.09 10.62
N PHE A 146 -1.37 11.74 11.79
CA PHE A 146 -0.52 12.91 12.04
C PHE A 146 0.54 12.61 13.09
N VAL A 147 1.81 12.86 12.78
CA VAL A 147 2.91 12.86 13.74
C VAL A 147 3.15 14.30 14.18
N LYS A 148 3.13 14.55 15.50
CA LYS A 148 3.17 15.89 16.11
C LYS A 148 4.48 16.14 16.84
N GLY A 149 4.92 17.40 16.88
CA GLY A 149 6.16 17.78 17.56
C GLY A 149 7.41 17.21 16.89
N VAL A 150 7.37 17.06 15.57
CA VAL A 150 8.52 16.64 14.76
C VAL A 150 9.54 17.78 14.76
N PRO A 151 10.84 17.50 14.99
CA PRO A 151 11.87 18.53 14.91
C PRO A 151 11.89 19.19 13.53
N GLU A 152 11.94 20.52 13.47
CA GLU A 152 11.95 21.31 12.23
C GLU A 152 13.30 21.23 11.49
N THR A 153 13.79 20.01 11.27
CA THR A 153 15.04 19.71 10.57
C THR A 153 14.76 18.92 9.31
N GLU A 154 15.68 19.02 8.35
CA GLU A 154 15.60 18.30 7.09
C GLU A 154 15.67 16.77 7.23
N ALA A 155 16.37 16.30 8.27
CA ALA A 155 16.53 14.87 8.56
C ALA A 155 15.27 14.24 9.19
N ALA A 156 14.43 15.00 9.88
CA ALA A 156 13.34 14.42 10.67
C ALA A 156 12.34 13.59 9.85
N VAL A 157 12.05 13.98 8.60
CA VAL A 157 11.16 13.20 7.73
C VAL A 157 11.79 11.86 7.29
N LEU A 158 13.13 11.83 7.14
CA LEU A 158 13.89 10.61 6.88
C LEU A 158 13.84 9.69 8.09
N ASP A 159 13.95 10.23 9.31
CA ASP A 159 13.90 9.46 10.54
C ASP A 159 12.53 8.77 10.72
N ILE A 160 11.44 9.53 10.53
CA ILE A 160 10.07 9.01 10.62
C ILE A 160 9.85 7.89 9.61
N ALA A 161 10.27 8.09 8.36
CA ALA A 161 10.14 7.10 7.28
C ALA A 161 11.01 5.86 7.53
N SER A 162 12.25 6.06 7.97
CA SER A 162 13.22 4.99 8.27
C SER A 162 12.80 4.12 9.45
N LYS A 163 12.03 4.67 10.39
CA LYS A 163 11.38 3.89 11.46
C LYS A 163 10.40 2.85 10.92
N VAL A 164 9.73 3.15 9.79
CA VAL A 164 8.86 2.20 9.09
C VAL A 164 9.69 1.23 8.26
N GLY A 165 10.65 1.72 7.48
CA GLY A 165 11.59 0.88 6.72
C GLY A 165 12.24 1.62 5.57
N HIS A 166 12.54 0.92 4.48
CA HIS A 166 13.28 1.51 3.36
C HIS A 166 12.46 2.54 2.60
N LEU A 167 13.07 3.70 2.37
CA LEU A 167 12.47 4.75 1.56
C LEU A 167 12.45 4.36 0.09
N GLN A 168 11.37 4.71 -0.60
CA GLN A 168 11.29 4.58 -2.04
C GLN A 168 11.96 5.79 -2.70
N SER A 169 13.18 5.59 -3.22
CA SER A 169 13.85 6.61 -4.02
C SER A 169 13.11 6.84 -5.35
N THR A 170 13.02 8.11 -5.76
CA THR A 170 12.43 8.52 -7.04
C THR A 170 13.36 9.46 -7.79
N PHE A 171 12.97 9.94 -8.97
CA PHE A 171 13.72 10.98 -9.68
C PHE A 171 13.74 12.33 -8.94
N TYR A 172 12.89 12.53 -7.94
CA TYR A 172 12.97 13.66 -7.01
C TYR A 172 13.98 13.45 -5.87
N GLY A 173 14.61 12.26 -5.78
CA GLY A 173 15.51 11.85 -4.71
C GLY A 173 14.82 11.02 -3.62
N LEU A 174 15.51 10.83 -2.49
CA LEU A 174 14.98 10.19 -1.28
C LEU A 174 14.01 11.11 -0.53
N THR A 175 14.27 12.42 -0.57
CA THR A 175 13.39 13.47 -0.05
C THR A 175 13.38 14.64 -1.01
N TRP A 176 12.32 15.44 -0.98
CA TRP A 176 12.22 16.68 -1.75
C TRP A 176 11.55 17.78 -0.94
N ASP A 177 11.84 19.03 -1.31
CA ASP A 177 11.22 20.21 -0.74
C ASP A 177 10.03 20.67 -1.58
N VAL A 178 8.95 21.03 -0.91
CA VAL A 178 7.77 21.68 -1.49
C VAL A 178 7.82 23.16 -1.10
N VAL A 179 8.45 23.94 -1.98
CA VAL A 179 8.59 25.40 -1.85
C VAL A 179 8.11 26.04 -3.15
N SER A 180 7.39 27.16 -3.05
CA SER A 180 6.97 27.90 -4.24
C SER A 180 8.19 28.53 -4.94
N LYS A 181 8.32 28.36 -6.25
CA LYS A 181 9.42 28.93 -7.02
C LYS A 181 8.98 29.45 -8.40
N PRO A 182 9.66 30.48 -8.95
CA PRO A 182 9.47 30.88 -10.35
C PRO A 182 9.75 29.72 -11.31
N ASN A 183 8.98 29.61 -12.40
CA ASN A 183 9.14 28.59 -13.45
C ASN A 183 9.12 27.14 -12.94
N ALA A 184 8.19 26.83 -12.03
CA ALA A 184 8.03 25.50 -11.44
C ALA A 184 7.77 24.38 -12.48
N GLU A 185 8.58 23.33 -12.41
CA GLU A 185 8.46 22.10 -13.22
C GLU A 185 7.38 21.13 -12.72
N ASN A 186 6.79 21.42 -11.57
CA ASN A 186 5.73 20.63 -10.94
C ASN A 186 4.73 21.58 -10.27
N ALA A 187 3.43 21.32 -10.43
CA ALA A 187 2.34 22.10 -9.83
C ALA A 187 2.49 22.25 -8.31
N ALA A 188 3.09 21.27 -7.62
CA ALA A 188 3.40 21.33 -6.19
C ALA A 188 4.28 22.53 -5.79
N TYR A 189 5.15 23.01 -6.69
CA TYR A 189 6.10 24.09 -6.45
C TYR A 189 5.57 25.47 -6.89
N THR A 190 4.25 25.60 -7.04
CA THR A 190 3.56 26.89 -7.28
C THR A 190 2.91 27.39 -5.98
N SER A 191 2.21 28.53 -6.02
CA SER A 191 1.31 28.99 -4.94
C SER A 191 -0.18 28.77 -5.25
N GLU A 192 -0.48 28.22 -6.43
CA GLU A 192 -1.85 28.01 -6.89
C GLU A 192 -2.56 26.89 -6.12
N PHE A 193 -3.90 26.91 -6.23
CA PHE A 193 -4.75 25.80 -5.82
C PHE A 193 -4.29 24.51 -6.49
N LEU A 194 -4.13 23.46 -5.70
CA LEU A 194 -3.80 22.13 -6.20
C LEU A 194 -4.96 21.20 -5.87
N CYS A 195 -5.64 20.73 -6.92
CA CYS A 195 -6.79 19.85 -6.78
C CYS A 195 -6.42 18.53 -6.11
N LEU A 196 -7.43 17.78 -5.69
CA LEU A 196 -7.23 16.45 -5.12
C LEU A 196 -6.55 15.53 -6.13
N HIS A 197 -5.42 14.97 -5.73
CA HIS A 197 -4.59 14.09 -6.55
C HIS A 197 -3.84 13.06 -5.69
N GLN A 198 -3.21 12.12 -6.37
CA GLN A 198 -2.25 11.17 -5.83
C GLN A 198 -0.94 11.31 -6.58
N ASP A 199 0.15 11.18 -5.86
CA ASP A 199 1.47 11.43 -6.40
C ASP A 199 2.02 10.26 -7.19
N LEU A 200 2.79 10.61 -8.23
CA LEU A 200 3.54 9.66 -9.04
C LEU A 200 2.67 8.54 -9.64
N MET A 201 1.42 8.86 -10.01
CA MET A 201 0.57 7.95 -10.76
C MET A 201 1.12 7.63 -12.15
N TYR A 202 2.28 8.13 -12.57
CA TYR A 202 3.00 7.71 -13.78
C TYR A 202 4.20 6.78 -13.49
N TRP A 203 4.52 6.52 -12.21
CA TRP A 203 5.70 5.74 -11.77
C TRP A 203 5.36 4.27 -11.44
N THR A 204 6.35 3.37 -11.54
CA THR A 204 6.19 1.96 -11.17
C THR A 204 7.29 1.49 -10.22
N PRO A 205 6.96 0.94 -9.04
CA PRO A 205 5.62 0.92 -8.43
C PRO A 205 5.22 2.32 -7.93
N ALA A 206 3.96 2.73 -8.10
CA ALA A 206 3.50 3.99 -7.51
C ALA A 206 3.68 3.96 -5.98
N PRO A 207 4.12 5.06 -5.35
CA PRO A 207 4.31 5.14 -3.90
C PRO A 207 3.09 4.67 -3.13
N ARG A 208 3.33 3.90 -2.06
CA ARG A 208 2.25 3.44 -1.18
C ARG A 208 1.98 4.44 -0.08
N ILE A 209 3.01 4.83 0.66
CA ILE A 209 2.89 5.85 1.71
C ILE A 209 3.59 7.11 1.25
N GLN A 210 2.97 8.25 1.49
CA GLN A 210 3.58 9.57 1.39
C GLN A 210 3.65 10.20 2.78
N LEU A 211 4.76 10.89 3.03
CA LEU A 211 4.96 11.72 4.22
C LEU A 211 5.15 13.16 3.76
N LEU A 212 4.55 14.11 4.47
CA LEU A 212 4.79 15.53 4.30
C LEU A 212 5.00 16.18 5.67
N HIS A 213 6.25 16.57 5.94
CA HIS A 213 6.66 17.25 7.17
C HIS A 213 6.65 18.76 6.95
N CYS A 214 5.93 19.49 7.79
CA CYS A 214 5.85 20.94 7.76
C CYS A 214 7.00 21.58 8.53
N LEU A 215 7.88 22.26 7.79
CA LEU A 215 8.97 23.04 8.35
C LEU A 215 8.54 24.49 8.57
N LYS A 216 7.73 25.04 7.66
CA LYS A 216 7.18 26.41 7.76
C LYS A 216 5.80 26.48 7.12
N ASN A 217 4.88 27.23 7.72
CA ASN A 217 3.58 27.55 7.15
C ASN A 217 3.04 28.90 7.66
N GLU A 218 3.70 29.98 7.26
CA GLU A 218 3.38 31.36 7.66
C GLU A 218 2.41 32.05 6.69
N CYS A 219 2.22 31.50 5.48
CA CYS A 219 1.38 32.12 4.44
C CYS A 219 -0.11 32.08 4.80
N GLU A 220 -0.87 33.11 4.42
CA GLU A 220 -2.34 33.06 4.36
C GLU A 220 -2.79 32.04 3.31
N GLY A 221 -3.74 31.18 3.68
CA GLY A 221 -4.16 30.01 2.88
C GLY A 221 -3.18 28.83 2.98
N GLY A 222 -3.24 27.91 2.00
CA GLY A 222 -2.32 26.77 1.90
C GLY A 222 -2.66 25.61 2.84
N GLU A 223 -3.92 25.55 3.28
CA GLU A 223 -4.50 24.43 3.99
C GLU A 223 -4.42 23.16 3.13
N SER A 224 -4.01 22.06 3.77
CA SER A 224 -4.02 20.74 3.16
C SER A 224 -5.45 20.22 3.05
N LEU A 225 -5.76 19.60 1.91
CA LEU A 225 -7.04 18.95 1.64
C LEU A 225 -6.81 17.44 1.60
N PHE A 226 -7.72 16.66 2.19
CA PHE A 226 -7.69 15.19 2.16
C PHE A 226 -9.09 14.63 1.90
N SER A 227 -9.17 13.55 1.10
CA SER A 227 -10.43 12.84 0.82
C SER A 227 -10.17 11.34 0.68
N ASP A 228 -11.07 10.51 1.22
CA ASP A 228 -10.97 9.05 1.12
C ASP A 228 -11.47 8.55 -0.23
N GLY A 229 -10.53 8.24 -1.13
CA GLY A 229 -10.84 7.78 -2.48
C GLY A 229 -11.57 6.43 -2.52
N LEU A 230 -11.38 5.57 -1.51
CA LEU A 230 -12.12 4.32 -1.42
C LEU A 230 -13.58 4.57 -1.04
N ARG A 231 -13.84 5.57 -0.19
CA ARG A 231 -15.21 6.00 0.10
C ARG A 231 -15.88 6.55 -1.14
N ALA A 232 -15.21 7.46 -1.86
CA ALA A 232 -15.77 8.04 -3.08
C ALA A 232 -16.09 6.96 -4.13
N ALA A 233 -15.19 5.97 -4.30
CA ALA A 233 -15.42 4.83 -5.17
C ALA A 233 -16.63 3.98 -4.71
N ALA A 234 -16.76 3.70 -3.41
CA ALA A 234 -17.90 2.96 -2.86
C ALA A 234 -19.22 3.74 -2.99
N GLU A 235 -19.22 5.06 -2.83
CA GLU A 235 -20.41 5.88 -3.05
C GLU A 235 -20.88 5.82 -4.51
N ILE A 236 -19.96 5.78 -5.47
CA ILE A 236 -20.30 5.63 -6.90
C ILE A 236 -20.79 4.22 -7.18
N GLN A 237 -20.16 3.19 -6.62
CA GLN A 237 -20.61 1.81 -6.76
C GLN A 237 -22.09 1.67 -6.39
N LEU A 238 -22.53 2.33 -5.32
CA LEU A 238 -23.91 2.33 -4.88
C LEU A 238 -24.84 3.20 -5.74
N LYS A 239 -24.40 4.41 -6.11
CA LYS A 239 -25.27 5.40 -6.80
C LYS A 239 -25.35 5.19 -8.30
N ASN A 240 -24.27 4.74 -8.92
CA ASN A 240 -24.14 4.56 -10.36
C ASN A 240 -23.13 3.42 -10.67
N PRO A 241 -23.59 2.15 -10.64
CA PRO A 241 -22.75 0.99 -10.93
C PRO A 241 -22.09 1.03 -12.31
N GLU A 242 -22.72 1.65 -13.31
CA GLU A 242 -22.14 1.82 -14.66
C GLU A 242 -20.92 2.74 -14.64
N HIS A 243 -20.99 3.86 -13.92
CA HIS A 243 -19.83 4.74 -13.73
C HIS A 243 -18.71 4.02 -12.98
N TYR A 244 -19.04 3.21 -11.95
CA TYR A 244 -18.06 2.41 -11.23
C TYR A 244 -17.37 1.39 -12.14
N HIS A 245 -18.16 0.67 -12.95
CA HIS A 245 -17.66 -0.29 -13.93
C HIS A 245 -16.70 0.38 -14.91
N LEU A 246 -17.10 1.52 -15.48
CA LEU A 246 -16.30 2.24 -16.47
C LEU A 246 -14.97 2.75 -15.90
N LEU A 247 -14.98 3.29 -14.67
CA LEU A 247 -13.76 3.76 -13.99
C LEU A 247 -12.79 2.62 -13.60
N ARG A 248 -13.29 1.38 -13.57
CA ARG A 248 -12.53 0.17 -13.30
C ARG A 248 -11.97 -0.46 -14.58
N THR A 249 -12.72 -0.42 -15.69
CA THR A 249 -12.37 -1.13 -16.92
C THR A 249 -11.65 -0.26 -17.95
N GLU A 250 -11.90 1.05 -17.96
CA GLU A 250 -11.29 1.99 -18.90
C GLU A 250 -10.12 2.73 -18.26
N PRO A 251 -8.87 2.33 -18.57
CA PRO A 251 -7.73 2.89 -17.88
C PRO A 251 -7.26 4.20 -18.50
N VAL A 252 -6.72 5.09 -17.68
CA VAL A 252 -6.17 6.37 -18.09
C VAL A 252 -4.66 6.39 -18.03
N ALA A 253 -4.06 7.04 -19.03
CA ALA A 253 -2.63 7.32 -19.01
C ALA A 253 -2.33 8.44 -18.00
N TYR A 254 -1.26 8.27 -17.25
CA TYR A 254 -0.58 9.33 -16.52
C TYR A 254 0.82 9.51 -17.09
N GLN A 255 1.30 10.74 -17.15
CA GLN A 255 2.60 11.04 -17.73
C GLN A 255 3.34 12.19 -17.03
N TYR A 256 4.67 12.14 -17.12
CA TYR A 256 5.58 13.22 -16.77
C TYR A 256 6.67 13.28 -17.85
N SER A 257 6.92 14.49 -18.38
CA SER A 257 7.85 14.71 -19.49
C SER A 257 8.53 16.08 -19.34
N LYS A 258 9.46 16.19 -18.38
CA LYS A 258 10.22 17.42 -18.05
C LYS A 258 11.62 17.07 -17.55
N ASN A 259 12.57 17.99 -17.73
CA ASN A 259 13.95 17.88 -17.22
C ASN A 259 14.64 16.54 -17.57
N GLY A 260 14.46 16.05 -18.80
CA GLY A 260 15.04 14.77 -19.25
C GLY A 260 14.36 13.52 -18.71
N ASN A 261 13.32 13.65 -17.88
CA ASN A 261 12.56 12.54 -17.32
C ASN A 261 11.29 12.28 -18.12
N PHE A 262 11.10 11.03 -18.54
CA PHE A 262 9.96 10.59 -19.35
C PHE A 262 9.31 9.37 -18.72
N TYR A 263 8.21 9.59 -18.01
CA TYR A 263 7.45 8.53 -17.36
C TYR A 263 6.04 8.49 -17.91
N ARG A 264 5.56 7.29 -18.23
CA ARG A 264 4.18 7.06 -18.64
C ARG A 264 3.68 5.76 -18.07
N ARG A 265 2.46 5.76 -17.55
CA ARG A 265 1.82 4.53 -17.10
C ARG A 265 0.30 4.66 -17.12
N THR A 266 -0.36 3.60 -17.57
CA THR A 266 -1.81 3.50 -17.67
C THR A 266 -2.38 2.76 -16.46
N ARG A 267 -3.43 3.30 -15.84
CA ARG A 267 -4.13 2.70 -14.69
C ARG A 267 -5.64 2.99 -14.77
N PRO A 268 -6.50 2.07 -14.34
CA PRO A 268 -7.89 2.44 -14.04
C PRO A 268 -7.93 3.38 -12.84
N VAL A 269 -8.99 4.18 -12.77
CA VAL A 269 -9.24 5.07 -11.64
C VAL A 269 -9.55 4.24 -10.39
N ILE A 270 -10.27 3.14 -10.55
CA ILE A 270 -10.62 2.23 -9.46
C ILE A 270 -9.99 0.85 -9.71
N ARG A 271 -9.22 0.35 -8.75
CA ARG A 271 -8.71 -1.03 -8.74
C ARG A 271 -9.47 -1.83 -7.69
N THR A 272 -9.89 -3.04 -8.05
CA THR A 272 -10.62 -3.96 -7.16
C THR A 272 -9.75 -5.13 -6.71
N GLN A 273 -10.22 -5.86 -5.69
CA GLN A 273 -9.53 -7.06 -5.20
C GLN A 273 -9.69 -8.26 -6.15
N SER A 274 -10.80 -8.32 -6.89
CA SER A 274 -11.11 -9.37 -7.85
C SER A 274 -11.78 -8.80 -9.10
N SER A 275 -12.01 -9.64 -10.10
CA SER A 275 -12.75 -9.31 -11.31
C SER A 275 -14.27 -9.36 -11.14
N ALA A 276 -14.80 -9.72 -9.97
CA ALA A 276 -16.25 -9.73 -9.72
C ALA A 276 -16.84 -8.33 -9.93
N LEU A 277 -18.03 -8.23 -10.52
CA LEU A 277 -18.63 -6.94 -10.91
C LEU A 277 -18.83 -6.00 -9.71
N ASP A 278 -19.20 -6.58 -8.57
CA ASP A 278 -19.45 -5.96 -7.28
C ASP A 278 -18.21 -5.90 -6.36
N ALA A 279 -17.04 -6.28 -6.86
CA ALA A 279 -15.82 -6.29 -6.06
C ALA A 279 -15.54 -4.89 -5.46
N PRO A 280 -15.28 -4.79 -4.14
CA PRO A 280 -15.05 -3.51 -3.49
C PRO A 280 -13.74 -2.84 -3.96
N PRO A 281 -13.64 -1.51 -3.86
CA PRO A 281 -12.44 -0.79 -4.26
C PRO A 281 -11.28 -1.14 -3.31
N LYS A 282 -10.14 -1.49 -3.90
CA LYS A 282 -8.87 -1.80 -3.22
C LYS A 282 -7.94 -0.61 -3.20
N ASP A 283 -7.79 0.06 -4.33
CA ASP A 283 -6.96 1.26 -4.49
C ASP A 283 -7.62 2.18 -5.51
N VAL A 284 -7.25 3.46 -5.49
CA VAL A 284 -7.60 4.41 -6.54
C VAL A 284 -6.35 4.99 -7.21
N SER A 285 -6.52 5.47 -8.43
CA SER A 285 -5.54 6.26 -9.18
C SER A 285 -6.24 7.51 -9.71
N TRP A 286 -5.88 8.67 -9.19
CA TRP A 286 -6.47 9.95 -9.58
C TRP A 286 -5.43 11.04 -9.46
N SER A 287 -5.02 11.59 -10.60
CA SER A 287 -3.99 12.63 -10.64
C SER A 287 -4.19 13.52 -11.86
N PRO A 288 -5.26 14.36 -11.87
CA PRO A 288 -5.60 15.19 -13.03
C PRO A 288 -4.45 16.04 -13.57
N PRO A 289 -3.57 16.66 -12.75
CA PRO A 289 -2.43 17.45 -13.25
C PRO A 289 -1.42 16.64 -14.07
N PHE A 290 -1.40 15.32 -13.89
CA PHE A 290 -0.48 14.41 -14.58
C PHE A 290 -1.20 13.45 -15.51
N GLN A 291 -2.48 13.68 -15.81
CA GLN A 291 -3.23 12.87 -16.76
C GLN A 291 -2.64 13.07 -18.16
N GLY A 292 -2.21 11.98 -18.77
CA GLY A 292 -1.74 11.96 -20.15
C GLY A 292 -2.90 11.95 -21.13
N VAL A 293 -2.55 12.07 -22.41
CA VAL A 293 -3.51 11.91 -23.49
C VAL A 293 -4.10 10.50 -23.39
N PHE A 294 -5.44 10.39 -23.45
CA PHE A 294 -6.12 9.11 -23.60
C PHE A 294 -5.44 8.38 -24.75
N PRO A 295 -4.79 7.23 -24.49
CA PRO A 295 -4.15 6.51 -25.58
C PRO A 295 -5.25 6.27 -26.62
N PRO A 296 -5.03 6.60 -27.89
CA PRO A 296 -5.81 5.92 -28.91
C PRO A 296 -5.59 4.42 -28.63
N ASP A 297 -6.67 3.66 -28.42
CA ASP A 297 -6.59 2.20 -28.38
C ASP A 297 -5.67 1.79 -29.54
N ARG A 298 -4.58 1.07 -29.25
CA ARG A 298 -3.75 0.48 -30.32
C ARG A 298 -4.49 -0.77 -30.77
N PRO A 299 -5.18 -0.80 -31.92
CA PRO A 299 -5.84 -1.99 -32.34
C PRO A 299 -4.89 -2.73 -33.27
N GLU A 300 -4.89 -4.04 -33.20
CA GLU A 300 -4.49 -4.89 -34.33
C GLU A 300 -5.38 -4.62 -35.57
N GLU A 301 -6.53 -3.94 -35.38
CA GLU A 301 -7.63 -3.72 -36.34
C GLU A 301 -7.69 -2.33 -37.03
N GLY A 302 -6.72 -1.43 -36.80
CA GLY A 302 -6.56 -0.18 -37.57
C GLY A 302 -7.33 1.08 -37.10
N TYR A 303 -7.00 2.24 -37.71
CA TYR A 303 -7.35 3.59 -37.23
C TYR A 303 -8.84 4.00 -37.28
N GLN A 304 -9.69 3.33 -38.07
CA GLN A 304 -11.11 3.72 -38.23
C GLN A 304 -12.01 3.21 -37.08
N ALA A 305 -11.87 1.93 -36.71
CA ALA A 305 -12.58 1.34 -35.56
C ALA A 305 -12.21 2.04 -34.23
N MET A 306 -10.95 2.48 -34.13
CA MET A 306 -10.42 3.29 -33.03
C MET A 306 -11.16 4.63 -32.84
N ASN A 307 -11.43 5.37 -33.92
CA ASN A 307 -12.11 6.67 -33.82
C ASN A 307 -13.55 6.52 -33.33
N GLN A 308 -14.25 5.47 -33.77
CA GLN A 308 -15.64 5.25 -33.39
C GLN A 308 -15.79 4.86 -31.91
N LYS A 309 -14.93 3.98 -31.40
CA LYS A 309 -14.91 3.59 -29.97
C LYS A 309 -14.52 4.78 -29.07
N ASN A 310 -13.46 5.52 -29.40
CA ASN A 310 -13.03 6.67 -28.59
C ASN A 310 -14.09 7.78 -28.53
N CYS A 311 -14.78 8.06 -29.64
CA CYS A 311 -15.87 9.04 -29.68
C CYS A 311 -17.06 8.67 -28.77
N GLN A 312 -17.25 7.38 -28.48
CA GLN A 312 -18.33 6.89 -27.62
C GLN A 312 -17.89 6.72 -26.17
N THR A 313 -16.71 6.14 -25.93
CA THR A 313 -16.22 5.81 -24.59
C THR A 313 -15.72 7.03 -23.82
N LEU A 314 -15.06 8.00 -24.47
CA LEU A 314 -14.49 9.15 -23.77
C LEU A 314 -15.56 10.06 -23.11
N PRO A 315 -16.69 10.39 -23.77
CA PRO A 315 -17.76 11.14 -23.12
C PRO A 315 -18.36 10.40 -21.90
N ALA A 316 -18.60 9.09 -22.02
CA ALA A 316 -19.09 8.26 -20.93
C ALA A 316 -18.07 8.21 -19.77
N TRP A 317 -16.79 8.00 -20.09
CA TRP A 317 -15.72 7.98 -19.12
C TRP A 317 -15.60 9.32 -18.40
N ARG A 318 -15.68 10.43 -19.14
CA ARG A 318 -15.68 11.78 -18.56
C ARG A 318 -16.85 12.00 -17.62
N SER A 319 -18.04 11.48 -17.95
CA SER A 319 -19.21 11.52 -17.05
C SER A 319 -18.94 10.75 -15.75
N ALA A 320 -18.37 9.54 -15.86
CA ALA A 320 -18.00 8.74 -14.71
C ALA A 320 -16.91 9.41 -13.84
N ALA A 321 -15.86 9.94 -14.49
CA ALA A 321 -14.79 10.67 -13.83
C ALA A 321 -15.28 11.94 -13.13
N ARG A 322 -16.27 12.63 -13.71
CA ARG A 322 -16.97 13.74 -13.06
C ARG A 322 -17.66 13.28 -11.78
N SER A 323 -18.42 12.18 -11.81
CA SER A 323 -19.05 11.65 -10.60
C SER A 323 -18.04 11.28 -9.51
N PHE A 324 -16.86 10.79 -9.89
CA PHE A 324 -15.79 10.49 -8.93
C PHE A 324 -15.21 11.75 -8.32
N ARG A 325 -14.83 12.73 -9.13
CA ARG A 325 -14.39 14.04 -8.65
C ARG A 325 -15.44 14.69 -7.73
N ASP A 326 -16.69 14.76 -8.17
CA ASP A 326 -17.76 15.41 -7.41
C ASP A 326 -18.01 14.69 -6.06
N SER A 327 -17.81 13.37 -6.00
CA SER A 327 -17.86 12.62 -4.73
C SER A 327 -16.66 12.91 -3.83
N LEU A 328 -15.46 13.03 -4.39
CA LEU A 328 -14.23 13.36 -3.66
C LEU A 328 -14.26 14.77 -3.05
N GLU A 329 -14.72 15.73 -3.86
CA GLU A 329 -14.71 17.17 -3.56
C GLU A 329 -15.98 17.64 -2.84
N ALA A 330 -16.96 16.74 -2.62
CA ALA A 330 -18.13 17.07 -1.81
C ALA A 330 -17.69 17.52 -0.39
N ASP A 331 -18.25 18.62 0.12
CA ASP A 331 -17.89 19.20 1.42
C ASP A 331 -17.90 18.19 2.57
N LYS A 332 -18.84 17.24 2.53
CA LYS A 332 -18.94 16.16 3.52
C LYS A 332 -17.74 15.22 3.50
N ASN A 333 -17.06 15.03 2.37
CA ASN A 333 -15.97 14.08 2.17
C ASN A 333 -14.58 14.72 2.25
N MET A 334 -14.49 16.04 2.17
CA MET A 334 -13.22 16.77 2.13
C MET A 334 -12.81 17.28 3.53
N LEU A 335 -11.74 16.71 4.08
CA LEU A 335 -11.08 17.22 5.28
C LEU A 335 -10.12 18.35 4.89
N GLN A 336 -10.25 19.51 5.51
CA GLN A 336 -9.32 20.63 5.37
C GLN A 336 -8.54 20.80 6.68
N TYR A 337 -7.22 20.85 6.60
CA TYR A 337 -6.33 20.91 7.75
C TYR A 337 -5.14 21.84 7.50
N ARG A 338 -4.87 22.76 8.43
CA ARG A 338 -3.69 23.63 8.37
C ARG A 338 -2.53 22.99 9.14
N LEU A 339 -1.57 22.40 8.40
CA LEU A 339 -0.34 21.85 8.99
C LEU A 339 0.46 22.96 9.69
N GLN A 340 0.76 22.78 10.97
CA GLN A 340 1.65 23.64 11.74
C GLN A 340 3.10 23.19 11.56
N PRO A 341 4.10 24.08 11.72
CA PRO A 341 5.49 23.66 11.88
C PRO A 341 5.61 22.54 12.93
N GLY A 342 6.36 21.49 12.60
CA GLY A 342 6.47 20.29 13.43
C GLY A 342 5.32 19.27 13.28
N ASP A 343 4.36 19.51 12.40
CA ASP A 343 3.41 18.48 11.94
C ASP A 343 4.01 17.68 10.78
N CYS A 344 3.95 16.35 10.86
CA CYS A 344 4.15 15.48 9.70
C CYS A 344 2.89 14.65 9.45
N VAL A 345 2.32 14.75 8.26
CA VAL A 345 1.23 13.88 7.85
C VAL A 345 1.77 12.65 7.15
N VAL A 346 1.24 11.47 7.49
CA VAL A 346 1.61 10.18 6.90
C VAL A 346 0.35 9.54 6.33
N PHE A 347 0.34 9.20 5.04
CA PHE A 347 -0.88 8.73 4.39
C PHE A 347 -0.65 7.73 3.27
N ASP A 348 -1.65 6.86 3.05
CA ASP A 348 -1.71 5.90 1.96
C ASP A 348 -2.04 6.63 0.66
N ASN A 349 -1.01 6.95 -0.12
CA ASN A 349 -1.10 7.63 -1.42
C ASN A 349 -1.87 6.82 -2.48
N ARG A 350 -2.19 5.54 -2.24
CA ARG A 350 -3.04 4.72 -3.14
C ARG A 350 -4.52 4.68 -2.71
N ARG A 351 -4.86 5.41 -1.65
CA ARG A 351 -6.22 5.51 -1.10
C ARG A 351 -6.63 6.98 -0.88
N ILE A 352 -5.81 7.74 -0.18
CA ILE A 352 -6.10 9.11 0.23
C ILE A 352 -5.67 10.05 -0.89
N LEU A 353 -6.62 10.81 -1.40
CA LEU A 353 -6.31 11.94 -2.25
C LEU A 353 -5.95 13.12 -1.37
N HIS A 354 -5.00 13.91 -1.84
CA HIS A 354 -4.55 15.11 -1.15
C HIS A 354 -4.46 16.28 -2.11
N GLY A 355 -4.53 17.49 -1.58
CA GLY A 355 -4.45 18.74 -2.33
C GLY A 355 -4.12 19.90 -1.40
N ARG A 356 -4.24 21.12 -1.91
CA ARG A 356 -4.16 22.31 -1.06
C ARG A 356 -4.96 23.47 -1.63
N THR A 357 -5.41 24.35 -0.74
CA THR A 357 -5.91 25.67 -1.12
C THR A 357 -4.78 26.53 -1.71
N ARG A 358 -5.15 27.58 -2.45
CA ARG A 358 -4.22 28.64 -2.87
C ARG A 358 -3.66 29.33 -1.62
N PHE A 359 -2.43 29.84 -1.70
CA PHE A 359 -1.84 30.67 -0.65
C PHE A 359 -1.08 31.86 -1.22
N ASP A 360 -0.87 32.87 -0.38
CA ASP A 360 -0.13 34.06 -0.75
C ASP A 360 1.34 33.99 -0.31
N THR A 361 2.25 33.99 -1.27
CA THR A 361 3.71 33.99 -1.02
C THR A 361 4.24 35.33 -0.51
N ALA A 362 3.48 36.42 -0.63
CA ALA A 362 3.86 37.71 -0.06
C ALA A 362 3.63 37.77 1.46
N SER A 363 2.68 36.99 1.97
CA SER A 363 2.29 36.98 3.39
C SER A 363 3.25 36.20 4.32
N GLY A 364 4.14 35.37 3.77
CA GLY A 364 5.10 34.60 4.58
C GLY A 364 5.75 33.46 3.81
N HIS A 365 6.47 32.59 4.52
CA HIS A 365 7.12 31.41 3.94
C HIS A 365 6.36 30.10 4.22
N ARG A 366 6.33 29.23 3.21
CA ARG A 366 5.80 27.87 3.31
C ARG A 366 6.81 26.86 2.77
N ARG A 367 7.17 25.88 3.60
CA ARG A 367 8.10 24.80 3.28
C ARG A 367 7.61 23.50 3.89
N LEU A 368 7.31 22.53 3.03
CA LEU A 368 7.13 21.14 3.44
C LEU A 368 8.28 20.30 2.89
N ARG A 369 8.62 19.20 3.57
CA ARG A 369 9.56 18.19 3.05
C ARG A 369 8.86 16.85 2.94
N GLY A 370 8.98 16.21 1.77
CA GLY A 370 8.30 14.96 1.47
C GLY A 370 9.23 13.76 1.37
N THR A 371 8.69 12.57 1.63
CA THR A 371 9.30 11.28 1.25
C THR A 371 8.23 10.21 0.97
N TYR A 372 8.64 9.09 0.36
CA TYR A 372 7.77 7.99 -0.04
C TYR A 372 8.25 6.67 0.54
N LEU A 373 7.31 5.76 0.83
CA LEU A 373 7.57 4.34 1.07
C LEU A 373 6.79 3.49 0.07
N ASP A 374 7.37 2.35 -0.32
CA ASP A 374 6.72 1.41 -1.22
C ASP A 374 5.77 0.43 -0.48
N THR A 375 5.11 -0.43 -1.24
CA THR A 375 4.17 -1.42 -0.68
C THR A 375 4.89 -2.51 0.12
N GLN A 376 6.07 -2.93 -0.31
CA GLN A 376 6.80 -4.02 0.34
C GLN A 376 7.31 -3.60 1.72
N THR A 377 7.78 -2.37 1.83
CA THR A 377 8.18 -1.73 3.08
C THR A 377 7.03 -1.66 4.06
N LEU A 378 5.86 -1.21 3.60
CA LEU A 378 4.65 -1.17 4.43
C LEU A 378 4.24 -2.58 4.91
N THR A 379 4.23 -3.57 4.01
CA THR A 379 3.90 -4.96 4.35
C THR A 379 4.91 -5.55 5.35
N SER A 380 6.21 -5.33 5.14
CA SER A 380 7.26 -5.78 6.06
C SER A 380 7.09 -5.18 7.46
N ALA A 381 6.85 -3.87 7.53
CA ALA A 381 6.61 -3.19 8.80
C ALA A 381 5.38 -3.74 9.53
N LEU A 382 4.28 -4.00 8.81
CA LEU A 382 3.08 -4.63 9.37
C LEU A 382 3.39 -6.02 9.93
N THR A 383 4.10 -6.86 9.19
CA THR A 383 4.49 -8.21 9.64
C THR A 383 5.33 -8.16 10.93
N ARG A 384 6.24 -7.19 11.06
CA ARG A 384 7.05 -7.00 12.28
C ARG A 384 6.26 -6.51 13.50
N LEU A 385 5.08 -5.92 13.31
CA LEU A 385 4.22 -5.47 14.42
C LEU A 385 3.31 -6.59 14.95
N VAL A 386 3.23 -7.69 14.21
CA VAL A 386 2.33 -8.82 14.45
C VAL A 386 3.11 -10.02 14.98
N LYS A 387 4.32 -10.24 14.47
CA LYS A 387 5.31 -11.14 15.06
C LYS A 387 5.80 -10.55 16.38
#